data_AF-A0A842NMX7-F1
#
_entry.id   AF-A0A842NMX7-F1
#
_cell.length_a   1.000
_cell.length_b   1.000
_cell.length_c   1.000
_cell.angle_alpha   90.00
_cell.angle_beta   90.00
_cell.angle_gamma   90.00
#
_symmetry.space_group_name_H-M   'P 1'
#
loop_
_entity.id
_entity.type
_entity.pdbx_description
1 polymer ?
#
loop_
_entity_poly.entity_id
_entity_poly.type
_entity_poly.pdbx_seq_one_letter_code
_entity_poly.pdbx_strand_id
1 'polypeptide(L)'
;DPRGYSEENYIIISPLGGMGSILGRGNQQISPEVIRRVGKKNIIIISTVTKLAQTGVLSVDTGDPDLDAELSGFMRVIVSRHETKLAKVA
;
A
#
# COMPACT_ATOMS: atom_id res chain seq x y z
N ASP A 1 13.37 -4.01 21.05
CA ASP A 1 13.12 -2.62 21.52
C ASP A 1 12.74 -2.58 23.03
N PRO A 2 13.38 -1.78 23.90
CA PRO A 2 13.00 -1.62 25.33
C PRO A 2 11.64 -0.94 25.56
N ARG A 3 10.99 -0.38 24.53
CA ARG A 3 9.66 0.25 24.58
C ARG A 3 8.50 -0.75 24.42
N GLY A 4 8.78 -2.04 24.24
CA GLY A 4 7.78 -3.09 24.10
C GLY A 4 7.14 -3.23 22.71
N TYR A 5 7.67 -2.54 21.69
CA TYR A 5 7.25 -2.74 20.31
C TYR A 5 7.84 -4.03 19.72
N SER A 6 7.06 -4.74 18.91
CA SER A 6 7.57 -5.83 18.09
C SER A 6 8.61 -5.31 17.11
N GLU A 7 9.59 -6.13 16.75
CA GLU A 7 10.57 -5.82 15.70
C GLU A 7 9.91 -5.73 14.30
N GLU A 8 8.65 -6.18 14.16
CA GLU A 8 7.89 -6.07 12.92
C GLU A 8 7.15 -4.73 12.81
N ASN A 9 7.40 -4.03 11.70
CA ASN A 9 6.73 -2.78 11.34
C ASN A 9 5.72 -3.03 10.22
N TYR A 10 4.59 -2.33 10.26
CA TYR A 10 3.51 -2.44 9.28
C TYR A 10 3.12 -1.08 8.72
N ILE A 11 2.76 -1.05 7.44
CA ILE A 11 2.15 0.12 6.79
C ILE A 11 0.70 -0.24 6.50
N ILE A 12 -0.23 0.49 7.09
CA ILE A 12 -1.67 0.35 6.82
C ILE A 12 -2.12 1.58 6.06
N ILE A 13 -2.59 1.39 4.82
CA ILE A 13 -2.89 2.48 3.89
C ILE A 13 -4.22 2.26 3.20
N SER A 14 -4.90 3.35 2.86
CA SER A 14 -6.05 3.32 1.97
C SER A 14 -5.73 4.03 0.67
N PRO A 15 -6.19 3.54 -0.49
CA PRO A 15 -6.00 4.24 -1.75
C PRO A 15 -6.56 5.66 -1.67
N LEU A 16 -5.95 6.63 -2.32
CA LEU A 16 -6.56 7.93 -2.54
C LEU A 16 -7.71 7.78 -3.55
N GLY A 17 -8.78 8.57 -3.39
CA GLY A 17 -9.89 8.59 -4.36
C GLY A 17 -9.42 9.02 -5.76
N GLY A 18 -10.16 8.67 -6.80
CA GLY A 18 -9.75 8.92 -8.18
C GLY A 18 -8.77 7.87 -8.69
N MET A 19 -7.49 8.23 -8.85
CA MET A 19 -6.48 7.40 -9.52
C MET A 19 -5.96 6.21 -8.68
N GLY A 20 -6.39 6.06 -7.42
CA GLY A 20 -6.04 4.89 -6.61
C GLY A 20 -4.60 4.85 -6.11
N SER A 21 -3.91 5.99 -6.02
CA SER A 21 -2.57 6.06 -5.43
C SER A 21 -2.58 5.55 -3.99
N ILE A 22 -1.71 4.59 -3.68
CA ILE A 22 -1.59 3.99 -2.34
C ILE A 22 -0.32 4.45 -1.62
N LEU A 23 0.76 4.67 -2.37
CA LEU A 23 2.04 5.16 -1.87
C LEU A 23 2.58 6.09 -2.95
N GLY A 24 2.88 7.33 -2.58
CA GLY A 24 3.50 8.25 -3.51
C GLY A 24 2.56 9.06 -4.41
N ARG A 25 2.89 10.36 -4.47
CA ARG A 25 2.62 11.39 -5.49
C ARG A 25 2.64 12.75 -4.77
N GLY A 26 3.60 13.62 -5.11
CA GLY A 26 3.80 14.90 -4.44
C GLY A 26 4.58 14.74 -3.13
N ASN A 27 3.89 14.76 -1.98
CA ASN A 27 4.53 14.69 -0.66
C ASN A 27 4.68 13.23 -0.19
N GLN A 28 5.88 12.67 -0.32
CA GLN A 28 6.21 11.32 0.14
C GLN A 28 6.20 11.24 1.68
N GLN A 29 5.01 11.03 2.25
CA GLN A 29 4.83 10.92 3.71
C GLN A 29 5.64 9.75 4.33
N ILE A 30 5.94 8.74 3.52
CA ILE A 30 6.77 7.60 3.90
C ILE A 30 7.89 7.48 2.87
N SER A 31 9.14 7.53 3.32
CA SER A 31 10.29 7.43 2.44
C SER A 31 10.47 6.00 1.88
N PRO A 32 11.11 5.86 0.70
CA PRO A 32 11.46 4.55 0.14
C PRO A 32 12.20 3.63 1.12
N GLU A 33 13.12 4.18 1.92
CA GLU A 33 13.89 3.44 2.92
C GLU A 33 12.97 2.79 3.98
N VAL A 34 11.96 3.52 4.46
CA VAL A 34 11.00 2.99 5.43
C VAL A 34 10.13 1.91 4.79
N ILE A 35 9.67 2.13 3.55
CA ILE A 35 8.85 1.15 2.81
C ILE A 35 9.64 -0.16 2.61
N ARG A 36 10.92 -0.08 2.23
CA ARG A 36 11.80 -1.25 2.07
C ARG A 36 12.01 -2.00 3.39
N ARG A 37 12.21 -1.30 4.50
CA ARG A 37 12.35 -1.91 5.84
C ARG A 37 11.09 -2.63 6.30
N VAL A 38 9.91 -2.08 5.99
CA VAL A 38 8.62 -2.72 6.27
C VAL A 38 8.44 -3.95 5.39
N GLY A 39 8.76 -3.81 4.10
CA GLY A 39 8.65 -4.88 3.11
C GLY A 39 7.21 -5.10 2.63
N LYS A 40 7.06 -5.48 1.35
CA LYS A 40 5.76 -5.63 0.67
C LYS A 40 4.72 -6.47 1.43
N LYS A 41 5.16 -7.55 2.09
CA LYS A 41 4.30 -8.46 2.85
C LYS A 41 3.60 -7.80 4.05
N ASN A 42 4.17 -6.72 4.58
CA ASN A 42 3.67 -5.99 5.75
C ASN A 42 2.95 -4.68 5.36
N ILE A 43 2.70 -4.48 4.06
CA ILE A 43 1.86 -3.40 3.55
C ILE A 43 0.43 -3.92 3.44
N ILE A 44 -0.45 -3.36 4.26
CA ILE A 44 -1.86 -3.73 4.33
C ILE A 44 -2.68 -2.61 3.68
N ILE A 45 -3.35 -2.94 2.58
CA ILE A 45 -4.24 -2.02 1.88
C ILE A 45 -5.67 -2.23 2.38
N ILE A 46 -6.31 -1.16 2.85
CA ILE A 46 -7.71 -1.14 3.27
C ILE A 46 -8.52 -0.21 2.34
N SER A 47 -9.73 -0.60 1.97
CA SER A 47 -10.62 0.24 1.17
C SER A 47 -12.08 -0.12 1.44
N THR A 48 -13.02 0.70 0.98
CA THR A 48 -14.40 0.23 0.83
C THR A 48 -14.56 -0.47 -0.53
N VAL A 49 -15.54 -1.37 -0.64
CA VAL A 49 -15.85 -2.01 -1.93
C VAL A 49 -16.09 -0.95 -3.02
N THR A 50 -16.86 0.10 -2.71
CA THR A 50 -17.17 1.19 -3.65
C THR A 50 -15.93 1.97 -4.08
N LYS A 51 -15.05 2.32 -3.13
CA LYS A 51 -13.83 3.09 -3.42
C LYS A 51 -12.84 2.27 -4.26
N LEU A 52 -12.71 0.98 -3.98
CA LEU A 52 -11.88 0.08 -4.78
C LEU A 52 -12.42 -0.11 -6.20
N ALA A 53 -13.75 -0.22 -6.36
CA ALA A 53 -14.38 -0.35 -7.67
C ALA A 53 -14.17 0.88 -8.56
N GLN A 54 -14.11 2.09 -7.97
CA GLN A 54 -13.91 3.34 -8.70
C GLN A 54 -12.45 3.62 -9.09
N THR A 55 -11.50 3.09 -8.32
CA THR A 55 -10.06 3.33 -8.53
C THR A 55 -9.47 2.43 -9.62
N GLY A 56 -10.02 1.23 -9.80
CA GLY A 56 -9.58 0.29 -10.83
C GLY A 56 -8.20 -0.28 -10.52
N VAL A 57 -7.15 0.33 -11.09
CA VAL A 57 -5.75 -0.03 -10.85
C VAL A 57 -5.18 0.89 -9.77
N LEU A 58 -4.56 0.31 -8.76
CA LEU A 58 -3.86 1.06 -7.73
C LEU A 58 -2.50 1.50 -8.26
N SER A 59 -2.04 2.68 -7.85
CA SER A 59 -0.76 3.22 -8.31
C SER A 59 0.23 3.43 -7.17
N VAL A 60 1.51 3.27 -7.49
CA VAL A 60 2.63 3.56 -6.59
C VAL A 60 3.64 4.47 -7.28
N ASP A 61 4.17 5.44 -6.54
CA ASP A 61 5.21 6.40 -6.99
C ASP A 61 6.12 6.75 -5.82
N THR A 62 6.98 5.81 -5.43
CA THR A 62 7.91 6.02 -4.32
C THR A 62 9.07 6.94 -4.68
N GLY A 63 9.22 7.31 -5.96
CA GLY A 63 10.42 8.00 -6.46
C GLY A 63 11.65 7.10 -6.59
N ASP A 64 11.49 5.79 -6.38
CA ASP A 64 12.49 4.74 -6.56
C ASP A 64 11.89 3.67 -7.49
N PRO A 65 12.28 3.66 -8.78
CA PRO A 65 11.70 2.76 -9.78
C PRO A 65 11.84 1.27 -9.47
N ASP A 66 12.90 0.87 -8.77
CA ASP A 66 13.11 -0.52 -8.38
C ASP A 66 12.11 -0.91 -7.28
N LEU A 67 11.87 -0.01 -6.33
CA LEU A 67 10.84 -0.21 -5.31
C LEU A 67 9.43 -0.23 -5.90
N ASP A 68 9.15 0.65 -6.86
CA ASP A 68 7.86 0.67 -7.57
C ASP A 68 7.63 -0.66 -8.30
N ALA A 69 8.66 -1.18 -8.98
CA ALA A 69 8.63 -2.49 -9.62
C ALA A 69 8.40 -3.63 -8.59
N GLU A 70 9.08 -3.61 -7.44
CA GLU A 70 8.87 -4.56 -6.36
C GLU A 70 7.43 -4.54 -5.83
N LEU A 71 6.82 -3.35 -5.73
CA LEU A 71 5.45 -3.17 -5.21
C LEU A 71 4.36 -3.47 -6.25
N SER A 72 4.69 -3.43 -7.54
CA SER A 72 3.78 -3.74 -8.64
C SER A 72 3.23 -5.19 -8.63
N GLY A 73 2.21 -5.46 -9.44
CA GLY A 73 1.57 -6.78 -9.54
C GLY A 73 0.24 -6.84 -8.77
N PHE A 74 -0.15 -8.01 -8.26
CA PHE A 74 -1.42 -8.13 -7.52
C PHE A 74 -1.18 -8.09 -6.01
N MET A 75 -1.94 -7.24 -5.32
CA MET A 75 -1.93 -7.13 -3.86
C MET A 75 -3.32 -7.34 -3.29
N ARG A 76 -3.39 -7.83 -2.05
CA ARG A 76 -4.64 -8.01 -1.31
C ARG A 76 -5.10 -6.69 -0.73
N VAL A 77 -6.38 -6.38 -0.93
CA VAL A 77 -7.07 -5.25 -0.33
C VAL A 77 -8.17 -5.76 0.58
N ILE A 78 -8.14 -5.37 1.85
CA ILE A 78 -9.21 -5.65 2.80
C ILE A 78 -10.36 -4.68 2.51
N VAL A 79 -11.53 -5.22 2.15
CA VAL A 79 -12.71 -4.41 1.77
C VAL A 79 -13.86 -4.51 2.77
N SER A 80 -13.84 -5.52 3.63
CA SER A 80 -14.73 -5.67 4.78
C SER A 80 -14.08 -6.58 5.84
N ARG A 81 -14.74 -6.78 6.99
CA ARG A 81 -14.23 -7.61 8.09
C ARG A 81 -13.84 -9.03 7.67
N HIS A 82 -14.52 -9.59 6.67
CA HIS A 82 -14.36 -10.97 6.23
C HIS A 82 -14.09 -11.11 4.73
N GLU A 83 -13.80 -10.01 4.03
CA GLU A 83 -13.62 -10.00 2.59
C GLU A 83 -12.33 -9.29 2.18
N THR A 84 -11.57 -9.94 1.31
CA THR A 84 -10.42 -9.35 0.63
C THR A 84 -10.55 -9.51 -0.88
N LYS A 85 -10.13 -8.49 -1.63
CA LYS A 85 -10.05 -8.53 -3.10
C LYS A 85 -8.61 -8.44 -3.56
N LEU A 86 -8.30 -9.04 -4.70
CA LEU A 86 -7.04 -8.79 -5.40
C LEU A 86 -7.20 -7.53 -6.25
N ALA A 87 -6.29 -6.59 -6.08
CA ALA A 87 -6.20 -5.39 -6.90
C ALA A 87 -4.85 -5.39 -7.63
N LYS A 88 -4.86 -4.95 -8.89
CA LYS A 88 -3.61 -4.71 -9.62
C LYS A 88 -3.00 -3.41 -9.12
N VAL A 89 -1.71 -3.45 -8.84
CA VAL A 89 -0.82 -2.32 -8.57
C VAL A 89 0.07 -2.17 -9.80
N ALA A 90 0.10 -0.96 -10.35
CA ALA A 90 0.91 -0.60 -11.51
C ALA A 90 1.65 0.72 -11.30
#